data_AF-A0A951M0U2-F1
#
_entry.id   AF-A0A951M0U2-F1
#
_cell.length_a   1.000
_cell.length_b   1.000
_cell.length_c   1.000
_cell.angle_alpha   90.00
_cell.angle_beta   90.00
_cell.angle_gamma   90.00
#
_symmetry.space_group_name_H-M   'P 1'
#
loop_
_entity.id
_entity.type
_entity.pdbx_description
1 polymer ?
#
loop_
_entity_poly.entity_id
_entity_poly.type
_entity_poly.pdbx_seq_one_letter_code
_entity_poly.pdbx_strand_id
1 'polypeptide(L)'
;MNFQRRLLLVLAGIILATMPVMAQSAAPVRSYQQLTLSERRGFVAQQARSVARKMSGTEYQFTPEFEAEIQQAVEAYAARIGNGGGDRLWKGEARFVFERGQSYAPILINAFRAQGVSPLMGLYIPLVESEYVNLQTPNSVGALGLFQFLPRTGERFGLTTQELLDVEKSADAAARYLAKNLALFQGDKMK
;
A
#
# COMPACT_ATOMS: atom_id res chain seq x y z
N MET A 1 -49.01 14.62 44.07
CA MET A 1 -47.53 14.54 44.17
C MET A 1 -47.00 14.16 42.80
N ASN A 2 -46.85 15.17 41.93
CA ASN A 2 -45.60 15.90 41.64
C ASN A 2 -44.72 15.09 40.66
N PHE A 3 -44.77 15.42 39.36
CA PHE A 3 -43.93 16.41 38.67
C PHE A 3 -42.72 15.69 38.00
N GLN A 4 -42.84 15.33 36.73
CA GLN A 4 -42.19 16.01 35.58
C GLN A 4 -40.64 15.87 35.50
N ARG A 5 -40.22 15.29 34.37
CA ARG A 5 -39.20 15.80 33.42
C ARG A 5 -37.73 16.00 33.87
N ARG A 6 -36.86 15.38 33.04
CA ARG A 6 -35.56 15.91 32.54
C ARG A 6 -34.50 16.02 33.67
N LEU A 7 -33.19 16.06 33.50
CA LEU A 7 -32.30 16.54 32.45
C LEU A 7 -30.86 16.26 32.96
N LEU A 8 -29.88 16.15 32.06
CA LEU A 8 -28.43 16.39 32.27
C LEU A 8 -27.68 15.46 33.25
N LEU A 9 -26.69 14.68 32.78
CA LEU A 9 -25.30 15.09 32.49
C LEU A 9 -24.48 15.48 33.73
N VAL A 10 -23.21 15.07 33.68
CA VAL A 10 -22.03 15.63 34.36
C VAL A 10 -21.54 14.87 35.59
N LEU A 11 -20.58 13.98 35.29
CA LEU A 11 -19.21 13.92 35.82
C LEU A 11 -18.94 13.62 37.30
N ALA A 12 -18.11 12.57 37.41
CA ALA A 12 -16.88 12.48 38.22
C ALA A 12 -17.02 12.33 39.74
N GLY A 13 -16.33 11.32 40.29
CA GLY A 13 -16.00 11.36 41.72
C GLY A 13 -15.79 10.05 42.50
N ILE A 14 -14.93 9.14 42.05
CA ILE A 14 -13.92 8.35 42.83
C ILE A 14 -14.35 7.81 44.25
N ILE A 15 -14.30 6.52 44.62
CA ILE A 15 -13.09 5.73 44.99
C ILE A 15 -13.46 4.27 45.39
N LEU A 16 -12.73 3.34 44.76
CA LEU A 16 -12.14 2.05 45.18
C LEU A 16 -12.85 1.04 46.11
N ALA A 17 -12.94 -0.20 45.60
CA ALA A 17 -12.32 -1.37 46.24
C ALA A 17 -11.85 -2.41 45.19
N THR A 18 -10.54 -2.41 44.95
CA THR A 18 -9.65 -3.56 44.72
C THR A 18 -10.05 -4.67 43.73
N MET A 19 -9.61 -4.52 42.48
CA MET A 19 -8.95 -5.62 41.76
C MET A 19 -7.76 -5.05 40.99
N PRO A 20 -6.56 -5.65 41.07
CA PRO A 20 -5.52 -5.34 40.12
C PRO A 20 -5.98 -5.96 38.81
N VAL A 21 -6.62 -5.17 37.94
CA VAL A 21 -6.52 -5.46 36.52
C VAL A 21 -5.02 -5.37 36.26
N MET A 22 -4.40 -6.52 36.00
CA MET A 22 -3.05 -6.58 35.50
C MET A 22 -2.96 -5.53 34.41
N ALA A 23 -2.16 -4.49 34.66
CA ALA A 23 -1.77 -3.55 33.64
C ALA A 23 -1.09 -4.40 32.58
N GLN A 24 -1.87 -4.79 31.56
CA GLN A 24 -1.31 -5.23 30.31
C GLN A 24 -0.59 -3.99 29.84
N SER A 25 0.71 -3.93 30.13
CA SER A 25 1.59 -2.91 29.61
C SER A 25 1.50 -3.05 28.10
N ALA A 26 0.57 -2.31 27.49
CA ALA A 26 0.61 -2.03 26.08
C ALA A 26 1.88 -1.19 25.93
N ALA A 27 2.99 -1.87 25.72
CA ALA A 27 4.24 -1.23 25.38
C ALA A 27 3.91 -0.21 24.27
N PRO A 28 4.42 1.03 24.36
CA PRO A 28 4.11 2.04 23.37
C PRO A 28 4.39 1.47 21.98
N VAL A 29 3.43 1.58 21.07
CA VAL A 29 3.57 1.11 19.69
C VAL A 29 4.75 1.87 19.07
N ARG A 30 5.90 1.20 18.98
CA ARG A 30 7.11 1.79 18.41
C ARG A 30 6.92 1.97 16.90
N SER A 31 7.22 3.16 16.39
CA SER A 31 7.27 3.37 14.95
C SER A 31 8.42 2.56 14.35
N TYR A 32 8.34 2.26 13.05
CA TYR A 32 9.41 1.56 12.34
C TYR A 32 10.77 2.25 12.53
N GLN A 33 10.80 3.59 12.55
CA GLN A 33 12.00 4.38 12.76
C GLN A 33 12.60 4.23 14.17
N GLN A 34 11.81 3.84 15.17
CA GLN A 34 12.27 3.62 16.56
C GLN A 34 12.82 2.21 16.81
N LEU A 35 12.70 1.30 15.84
CA LEU A 35 13.24 -0.06 15.93
C LEU A 35 14.74 -0.07 15.65
N THR A 36 15.47 -0.94 16.35
CA THR A 36 16.86 -1.28 16.02
C THR A 36 16.95 -1.96 14.65
N LEU A 37 18.14 -1.99 14.04
CA LEU A 37 18.34 -2.62 12.73
C LEU A 37 17.90 -4.09 12.72
N SER A 38 18.19 -4.85 13.78
CA SER A 38 17.78 -6.25 13.90
C SER A 38 16.26 -6.40 14.00
N GLU A 39 15.59 -5.53 14.75
CA GLU A 39 14.13 -5.52 14.87
C GLU A 39 13.46 -5.14 13.55
N ARG A 40 14.02 -4.17 12.81
CA ARG A 40 13.53 -3.78 11.48
C ARG A 40 13.60 -4.93 10.48
N ARG A 41 14.74 -5.65 10.44
CA ARG A 41 14.90 -6.84 9.59
C ARG A 41 13.85 -7.91 9.90
N GLY A 42 13.66 -8.23 11.18
CA GLY A 42 12.63 -9.18 11.60
C GLY A 42 11.21 -8.73 11.21
N PHE A 43 10.92 -7.44 11.41
CA PHE A 43 9.64 -6.85 11.00
C PHE A 43 9.41 -6.94 9.50
N VAL A 44 10.38 -6.54 8.68
CA VAL A 44 10.25 -6.57 7.21
C VAL A 44 10.10 -7.99 6.70
N ALA A 45 10.89 -8.95 7.19
CA ALA A 45 10.76 -10.36 6.81
C ALA A 45 9.35 -10.89 7.12
N GLN A 46 8.80 -10.58 8.29
CA GLN A 46 7.44 -10.97 8.67
C GLN A 46 6.38 -10.31 7.77
N GLN A 47 6.51 -9.00 7.51
CA GLN A 47 5.55 -8.28 6.66
C GLN A 47 5.63 -8.72 5.21
N ALA A 48 6.81 -8.96 4.67
CA ALA A 48 7.01 -9.46 3.31
C ALA A 48 6.25 -10.76 3.08
N ARG A 49 6.41 -11.74 3.99
CA ARG A 49 5.71 -13.04 3.91
C ARG A 49 4.18 -12.86 4.05
N SER A 50 3.75 -12.01 4.98
CA SER A 50 2.32 -11.69 5.18
C SER A 50 1.69 -11.07 3.92
N VAL A 51 2.35 -10.10 3.31
CA VAL A 51 1.91 -9.43 2.08
C VAL A 51 1.90 -10.42 0.92
N ALA A 52 2.95 -11.21 0.73
CA ALA A 52 3.03 -12.22 -0.32
C ALA A 52 1.89 -13.25 -0.21
N ARG A 53 1.57 -13.71 1.01
CA ARG A 53 0.43 -14.59 1.27
C ARG A 53 -0.90 -13.92 0.91
N LYS A 54 -1.11 -12.65 1.29
CA LYS A 54 -2.33 -11.90 0.93
C LYS A 54 -2.46 -11.64 -0.58
N MET A 55 -1.34 -11.55 -1.29
CA MET A 55 -1.33 -11.30 -2.74
C MET A 55 -1.60 -12.56 -3.56
N SER A 56 -1.07 -13.71 -3.14
CA SER A 56 -1.06 -14.94 -3.93
C SER A 56 -1.92 -16.09 -3.35
N GLY A 57 -2.30 -16.01 -2.07
CA GLY A 57 -2.84 -17.12 -1.30
C GLY A 57 -1.82 -18.20 -0.90
N THR A 58 -0.53 -18.03 -1.24
CA THR A 58 0.52 -19.04 -1.05
C THR A 58 1.54 -18.61 0.00
N GLU A 59 2.06 -19.58 0.76
CA GLU A 59 3.20 -19.37 1.64
C GLU A 59 4.49 -19.22 0.85
N TYR A 60 5.28 -18.19 1.16
CA TYR A 60 6.62 -18.02 0.61
C TYR A 60 7.67 -18.06 1.71
N GLN A 61 8.78 -18.73 1.40
CA GLN A 61 10.03 -18.60 2.12
C GLN A 61 10.99 -17.82 1.23
N PHE A 62 11.34 -16.61 1.65
CA PHE A 62 12.29 -15.78 0.94
C PHE A 62 13.70 -16.10 1.41
N THR A 63 14.67 -16.00 0.51
CA THR A 63 16.08 -16.10 0.89
C THR A 63 16.49 -14.84 1.68
N PRO A 64 17.51 -14.92 2.54
CA PRO A 64 18.02 -13.76 3.26
C PRO A 64 18.42 -12.59 2.34
N GLU A 65 18.93 -12.89 1.14
CA GLU A 65 19.33 -11.90 0.15
C GLU A 65 18.11 -11.13 -0.37
N PHE A 66 17.03 -11.85 -0.72
CA PHE A 66 15.80 -11.22 -1.18
C PHE A 66 15.11 -10.42 -0.05
N GLU A 67 15.14 -10.93 1.19
CA GLU A 67 14.65 -10.17 2.35
C GLU A 67 15.46 -8.87 2.57
N ALA A 68 16.77 -8.88 2.29
CA ALA A 68 17.61 -7.68 2.35
C ALA A 68 17.28 -6.66 1.26
N GLU A 69 16.91 -7.11 0.05
CA GLU A 69 16.44 -6.22 -1.02
C GLU A 69 15.12 -5.53 -0.64
N ILE A 70 14.16 -6.29 -0.09
CA ILE A 70 12.90 -5.73 0.41
C ILE A 70 13.19 -4.74 1.54
N GLN A 71 14.08 -5.08 2.47
CA GLN A 71 14.53 -4.18 3.53
C GLN A 71 15.05 -2.86 2.97
N GLN A 72 15.91 -2.90 1.96
CA GLN A 72 16.47 -1.70 1.34
C GLN A 72 15.37 -0.81 0.74
N ALA A 73 14.39 -1.39 0.05
CA ALA A 73 13.26 -0.64 -0.50
C ALA A 73 12.40 -0.01 0.61
N VAL A 74 12.12 -0.75 1.69
CA VAL A 74 11.37 -0.23 2.84
C VAL A 74 12.11 0.91 3.53
N GLU A 75 13.43 0.78 3.74
CA GLU A 75 14.26 1.84 4.32
C GLU A 75 14.26 3.11 3.46
N ALA A 76 14.26 2.99 2.13
CA ALA A 76 14.20 4.14 1.23
C ALA A 76 12.93 4.98 1.42
N TYR A 77 11.77 4.33 1.59
CA TYR A 77 10.52 5.02 1.92
C TYR A 77 10.48 5.50 3.38
N ALA A 78 10.99 4.71 4.32
CA ALA A 78 11.02 5.08 5.74
C ALA A 78 11.88 6.32 6.01
N ALA A 79 12.97 6.49 5.27
CA ALA A 79 13.83 7.68 5.32
C ALA A 79 13.12 8.95 4.85
N ARG A 80 12.01 8.82 4.11
CA ARG A 80 11.21 9.94 3.61
C ARG A 80 10.04 10.31 4.52
N ILE A 81 9.83 9.59 5.61
CA ILE A 81 8.82 9.94 6.61
C ILE A 81 9.35 11.08 7.48
N GLY A 82 8.67 12.23 7.45
CA GLY A 82 9.04 13.40 8.25
C GLY A 82 10.32 14.10 7.80
N ASN A 83 10.77 13.88 6.56
CA ASN A 83 12.01 14.49 6.05
C ASN A 83 11.85 15.97 5.63
N GLY A 84 10.64 16.53 5.68
CA GLY A 84 10.35 17.90 5.24
C GLY A 84 10.57 18.12 3.74
N GLY A 85 10.61 17.06 2.94
CA GLY A 85 10.98 17.09 1.54
C GLY A 85 9.92 17.67 0.60
N GLY A 86 8.75 18.04 1.11
CA GLY A 86 7.61 18.53 0.32
C GLY A 86 7.05 17.48 -0.64
N ASP A 87 6.16 17.90 -1.54
CA ASP A 87 5.65 17.03 -2.60
C ASP A 87 6.60 17.06 -3.81
N ARG A 88 7.56 16.13 -3.82
CA ARG A 88 8.51 15.94 -4.92
C ARG A 88 8.54 14.48 -5.31
N LEU A 89 8.36 14.22 -6.59
CA LEU A 89 8.43 12.85 -7.13
C LEU A 89 9.79 12.21 -6.77
N TRP A 90 9.75 11.00 -6.23
CA TRP A 90 10.88 10.14 -5.81
C TRP A 90 11.72 10.65 -4.63
N LYS A 91 11.61 11.94 -4.28
CA LYS A 91 12.50 12.60 -3.31
C LYS A 91 11.76 13.27 -2.15
N GLY A 92 10.46 13.50 -2.31
CA GLY A 92 9.61 14.22 -1.38
C GLY A 92 9.27 13.43 -0.14
N GLU A 93 8.49 14.03 0.74
CA GLU A 93 8.01 13.37 1.95
C GLU A 93 7.03 12.23 1.59
N ALA A 94 7.20 11.06 2.22
CA ALA A 94 6.39 9.88 1.92
C ALA A 94 4.88 10.09 2.17
N ARG A 95 4.53 11.04 3.05
CA ARG A 95 3.14 11.41 3.34
C ARG A 95 2.35 11.76 2.07
N PHE A 96 2.91 12.59 1.18
CA PHE A 96 2.24 13.00 -0.05
C PHE A 96 1.98 11.83 -1.01
N VAL A 97 2.91 10.86 -1.05
CA VAL A 97 2.74 9.62 -1.83
C VAL A 97 1.54 8.83 -1.33
N PHE A 98 1.43 8.65 -0.01
CA PHE A 98 0.32 7.89 0.60
C PHE A 98 -1.02 8.64 0.54
N GLU A 99 -1.02 9.97 0.61
CA GLU A 99 -2.23 10.80 0.42
C GLU A 99 -2.80 10.66 -1.00
N ARG A 100 -1.93 10.72 -2.03
CA ARG A 100 -2.35 10.41 -3.42
C ARG A 100 -2.85 8.98 -3.54
N GLY A 101 -2.14 8.02 -2.96
CA GLY A 101 -2.54 6.61 -2.96
C GLY A 101 -3.93 6.39 -2.37
N GLN A 102 -4.26 7.07 -1.27
CA GLN A 102 -5.60 7.01 -0.66
C GLN A 102 -6.70 7.52 -1.61
N SER A 103 -6.41 8.56 -2.41
CA SER A 103 -7.37 9.11 -3.37
C SER A 103 -7.66 8.14 -4.52
N TYR A 104 -6.65 7.41 -4.99
CA TYR A 104 -6.82 6.42 -6.06
C TYR A 104 -7.31 5.05 -5.57
N ALA A 105 -7.12 4.72 -4.29
CA ALA A 105 -7.39 3.40 -3.75
C ALA A 105 -8.78 2.82 -4.10
N PRO A 106 -9.90 3.58 -4.01
CA PRO A 106 -11.21 3.04 -4.38
C PRO A 106 -11.28 2.55 -5.84
N ILE A 107 -10.74 3.34 -6.77
CA ILE A 107 -10.74 3.03 -8.22
C ILE A 107 -9.88 1.78 -8.47
N LEU A 108 -8.66 1.78 -7.92
CA LEU A 108 -7.68 0.70 -8.12
C LEU A 108 -8.15 -0.63 -7.52
N ILE A 109 -8.70 -0.57 -6.30
CA ILE A 109 -9.24 -1.75 -5.62
C ILE A 109 -10.38 -2.37 -6.44
N ASN A 110 -11.29 -1.53 -6.96
CA ASN A 110 -12.42 -2.01 -7.75
C ASN A 110 -11.97 -2.64 -9.07
N ALA A 111 -11.06 -1.98 -9.81
CA ALA A 111 -10.56 -2.49 -11.08
C ALA A 111 -9.84 -3.85 -10.92
N PHE A 112 -8.96 -3.99 -9.93
CA PHE A 112 -8.23 -5.24 -9.71
C PHE A 112 -9.13 -6.37 -9.20
N ARG A 113 -10.07 -6.05 -8.29
CA ARG A 113 -11.04 -7.03 -7.80
C ARG A 113 -11.95 -7.54 -8.93
N ALA A 114 -12.36 -6.67 -9.86
CA ALA A 114 -13.19 -7.06 -11.00
C ALA A 114 -12.52 -8.10 -11.91
N GLN A 115 -11.19 -8.12 -11.96
CA GLN A 115 -10.41 -9.08 -12.75
C GLN A 115 -9.91 -10.29 -11.93
N GLY A 116 -10.38 -10.44 -10.68
CA GLY A 116 -9.93 -11.51 -9.78
C GLY A 116 -8.47 -11.40 -9.34
N VAL A 117 -7.85 -10.22 -9.49
CA VAL A 117 -6.47 -9.96 -9.07
C VAL A 117 -6.46 -9.31 -7.69
N SER A 118 -5.47 -9.62 -6.86
CA SER A 118 -5.34 -9.04 -5.53
C SER A 118 -5.32 -7.50 -5.59
N PRO A 119 -6.19 -6.80 -4.84
CA PRO A 119 -6.16 -5.34 -4.77
C PRO A 119 -4.81 -4.77 -4.31
N LEU A 120 -4.02 -5.55 -3.57
CA LEU A 120 -2.67 -5.13 -3.15
C LEU A 120 -1.75 -4.91 -4.35
N MET A 121 -1.85 -5.72 -5.41
CA MET A 121 -1.10 -5.47 -6.66
C MET A 121 -1.51 -4.13 -7.27
N GLY A 122 -2.82 -3.85 -7.30
CA GLY A 122 -3.36 -2.60 -7.84
C GLY A 122 -2.93 -1.35 -7.08
N LEU A 123 -2.58 -1.49 -5.79
CA LEU A 123 -2.02 -0.39 -4.99
C LEU A 123 -0.50 -0.31 -5.13
N TYR A 124 0.23 -1.42 -5.13
CA TYR A 124 1.69 -1.39 -5.12
C TYR A 124 2.30 -1.05 -6.48
N ILE A 125 1.69 -1.43 -7.60
CA ILE A 125 2.20 -1.08 -8.92
C ILE A 125 2.29 0.46 -9.09
N PRO A 126 1.21 1.25 -8.94
CA PRO A 126 1.32 2.70 -9.10
C PRO A 126 2.18 3.39 -8.03
N LEU A 127 2.35 2.78 -6.84
CA LEU A 127 3.30 3.27 -5.84
C LEU A 127 4.74 3.26 -6.39
N VAL A 128 5.16 2.15 -7.00
CA VAL A 128 6.54 1.98 -7.49
C VAL A 128 6.76 2.58 -8.87
N GLU A 129 5.72 2.60 -9.72
CA GLU A 129 5.82 3.12 -11.09
C GLU A 129 5.78 4.66 -11.15
N SER A 130 4.99 5.30 -10.28
CA SER A 130 4.77 6.74 -10.40
C SER A 130 4.58 7.50 -9.08
N GLU A 131 4.70 6.84 -7.93
CA GLU A 131 4.27 7.40 -6.63
C GLU A 131 2.85 7.98 -6.67
N TYR A 132 1.98 7.30 -7.42
CA TYR A 132 0.62 7.74 -7.72
C TYR A 132 0.52 9.10 -8.44
N VAL A 133 1.56 9.54 -9.17
CA VAL A 133 1.47 10.71 -10.04
C VAL A 133 1.04 10.26 -11.43
N ASN A 134 -0.06 10.80 -11.95
CA ASN A 134 -0.50 10.48 -13.31
C ASN A 134 0.37 11.22 -14.33
N LEU A 135 1.53 10.64 -14.66
CA LEU A 135 2.58 11.26 -15.47
C LEU A 135 2.15 11.45 -16.93
N GLN A 136 1.91 12.71 -17.30
CA GLN A 136 1.45 13.10 -18.63
C GLN A 136 2.57 13.05 -19.69
N THR A 137 3.82 13.23 -19.26
CA THR A 137 4.99 13.18 -20.14
C THR A 137 5.57 11.78 -20.13
N PRO A 138 5.82 11.16 -21.31
CA PRO A 138 6.39 9.84 -21.38
C PRO A 138 7.82 9.82 -20.82
N ASN A 139 8.20 8.72 -20.20
CA ASN A 139 9.59 8.46 -19.81
C ASN A 139 10.46 8.10 -21.03
N SER A 140 11.74 7.77 -20.81
CA SER A 140 12.71 7.49 -21.89
C SER A 140 12.33 6.32 -22.81
N VAL A 141 11.48 5.39 -22.36
CA VAL A 141 10.99 4.26 -23.15
C VAL A 141 9.56 4.46 -23.66
N GLY A 142 8.98 5.64 -23.42
CA GLY A 142 7.65 5.99 -23.90
C GLY A 142 6.52 5.67 -22.93
N ALA A 143 6.81 5.23 -21.71
CA ALA A 143 5.78 4.84 -20.73
C ALA A 143 5.14 6.05 -20.06
N LEU A 144 3.82 5.98 -19.79
CA LEU A 144 3.01 7.11 -19.35
C LEU A 144 1.91 6.71 -18.36
N GLY A 145 1.35 7.71 -17.70
CA GLY A 145 0.24 7.59 -16.78
C GLY A 145 0.60 6.96 -15.44
N LEU A 146 -0.44 6.69 -14.65
CA LEU A 146 -0.33 6.19 -13.28
C LEU A 146 0.42 4.84 -13.19
N PHE A 147 0.24 3.97 -14.19
CA PHE A 147 0.82 2.63 -14.27
C PHE A 147 2.07 2.55 -15.14
N GLN A 148 2.57 3.68 -15.67
CA GLN A 148 3.70 3.71 -16.61
C GLN A 148 3.54 2.69 -17.76
N PHE A 149 2.37 2.68 -18.39
CA PHE A 149 2.09 1.81 -19.52
C PHE A 149 2.88 2.23 -20.75
N LEU A 150 3.47 1.26 -21.44
CA LEU A 150 3.93 1.47 -22.82
C LEU A 150 2.72 1.54 -23.77
N PRO A 151 2.67 2.50 -24.72
CA PRO A 151 1.57 2.66 -25.68
C PRO A 151 1.17 1.36 -26.37
N ARG A 152 2.15 0.61 -26.92
CA ARG A 152 1.92 -0.67 -27.60
C ARG A 152 1.33 -1.74 -26.69
N THR A 153 1.64 -1.71 -25.39
CA THR A 153 1.02 -2.63 -24.43
C THR A 153 -0.43 -2.20 -24.19
N GLY A 154 -0.68 -0.90 -23.99
CA GLY A 154 -2.02 -0.32 -23.87
C GLY A 154 -2.96 -0.68 -25.02
N GLU A 155 -2.48 -0.56 -26.26
CA GLU A 155 -3.22 -0.91 -27.47
C GLU A 155 -3.72 -2.35 -27.47
N ARG A 156 -2.90 -3.30 -26.96
CA ARG A 156 -3.30 -4.72 -26.83
C ARG A 156 -4.46 -4.93 -25.86
N PHE A 157 -4.70 -3.96 -24.97
CA PHE A 157 -5.82 -3.94 -24.03
C PHE A 157 -6.94 -2.99 -24.46
N GLY A 158 -6.88 -2.47 -25.68
CA GLY A 158 -7.92 -1.65 -26.29
C GLY A 158 -7.85 -0.16 -25.94
N LEU A 159 -6.70 0.33 -25.47
CA LEU A 159 -6.52 1.74 -25.11
C LEU A 159 -5.71 2.46 -26.18
N THR A 160 -6.12 3.68 -26.52
CA THR A 160 -5.27 4.65 -27.21
C THR A 160 -4.22 5.23 -26.26
N THR A 161 -3.17 5.88 -26.79
CA THR A 161 -2.14 6.54 -25.98
C THR A 161 -2.75 7.56 -25.01
N GLN A 162 -3.73 8.34 -25.44
CA GLN A 162 -4.40 9.33 -24.59
C GLN A 162 -5.18 8.67 -23.44
N GLU A 163 -5.79 7.51 -23.69
CA GLU A 163 -6.54 6.77 -22.66
C GLU A 163 -5.65 6.11 -21.61
N LEU A 164 -4.33 6.03 -21.81
CA LEU A 164 -3.41 5.59 -20.76
C LEU A 164 -3.30 6.59 -19.60
N LEU A 165 -3.75 7.83 -19.83
CA LEU A 165 -3.83 8.89 -18.82
C LEU A 165 -5.18 8.89 -18.10
N ASP A 166 -6.15 8.11 -18.58
CA ASP A 166 -7.41 7.87 -17.88
C ASP A 166 -7.16 6.79 -16.81
N VAL A 167 -7.31 7.16 -15.55
CA VAL A 167 -6.97 6.29 -14.42
C VAL A 167 -7.89 5.07 -14.34
N GLU A 168 -9.17 5.21 -14.66
CA GLU A 168 -10.11 4.08 -14.63
C GLU A 168 -9.81 3.09 -15.75
N LYS A 169 -9.62 3.59 -16.98
CA LYS A 169 -9.30 2.75 -18.14
C LYS A 169 -7.94 2.07 -17.97
N SER A 170 -6.92 2.82 -17.55
CA SER A 170 -5.58 2.26 -17.34
C SER A 170 -5.54 1.28 -16.17
N ALA A 171 -6.32 1.49 -15.10
CA ALA A 171 -6.43 0.51 -14.01
C ALA A 171 -7.09 -0.80 -14.46
N ASP A 172 -8.16 -0.75 -15.25
CA ASP A 172 -8.76 -1.96 -15.83
C ASP A 172 -7.78 -2.67 -16.77
N ALA A 173 -7.08 -1.93 -17.64
CA ALA A 173 -6.06 -2.51 -18.52
C ALA A 173 -4.91 -3.16 -17.73
N ALA A 174 -4.43 -2.52 -16.65
CA ALA A 174 -3.40 -3.08 -15.77
C ALA A 174 -3.87 -4.37 -15.09
N ALA A 175 -5.10 -4.37 -14.59
CA ALA A 175 -5.69 -5.55 -13.96
C ALA A 175 -5.83 -6.71 -14.96
N ARG A 176 -6.33 -6.45 -16.18
CA ARG A 176 -6.41 -7.47 -17.25
C ARG A 176 -5.03 -7.97 -17.68
N TYR A 177 -4.05 -7.08 -17.77
CA TYR A 177 -2.67 -7.45 -18.09
C TYR A 177 -2.07 -8.37 -17.03
N LEU A 178 -2.23 -8.04 -15.76
CA LEU A 178 -1.76 -8.88 -14.66
C LEU A 178 -2.48 -10.22 -14.61
N ALA A 179 -3.82 -10.23 -14.76
CA ALA A 179 -4.59 -11.46 -14.79
C ALA A 179 -4.12 -12.40 -15.91
N LYS A 180 -3.87 -11.87 -17.11
CA LYS A 180 -3.32 -12.62 -18.24
C LYS A 180 -1.93 -13.19 -17.92
N ASN A 181 -1.03 -12.39 -17.34
CA ASN A 181 0.32 -12.85 -16.99
C ASN A 181 0.28 -13.92 -15.89
N LEU A 182 -0.54 -13.74 -14.86
CA LEU A 182 -0.73 -14.74 -13.82
C LEU A 182 -1.27 -16.04 -14.42
N ALA A 183 -2.21 -15.98 -15.35
CA ALA A 183 -2.70 -17.17 -16.06
C ALA A 183 -1.62 -17.84 -16.93
N LEU A 184 -0.78 -17.06 -17.59
CA LEU A 184 0.30 -17.57 -18.44
C LEU A 184 1.41 -18.26 -17.62
N PHE A 185 1.76 -17.70 -16.46
CA PHE A 185 2.85 -18.18 -15.62
C PHE A 185 2.35 -19.01 -14.41
N GLN A 186 1.07 -19.39 -14.39
CA GLN A 186 0.51 -20.28 -13.38
C GLN A 186 1.31 -21.60 -13.34
N GLY A 187 1.88 -21.92 -12.17
CA GLY A 187 2.71 -23.11 -11.99
C GLY A 187 4.22 -22.89 -12.09
N ASP A 188 4.67 -21.70 -12.48
CA ASP A 188 6.06 -21.30 -12.29
C ASP A 188 6.29 -21.05 -10.80
N LYS A 189 6.85 -22.06 -10.13
CA LYS A 189 7.29 -21.87 -8.74
C LYS A 189 8.42 -20.86 -8.84
N MET A 190 8.21 -19.66 -8.29
CA MET A 190 9.30 -18.73 -7.97
C MET A 190 10.30 -19.53 -7.12
N LYS A 191 11.31 -20.08 -7.80
CA LYS A 191 12.35 -20.95 -7.25
C LYS A 191 13.57 -20.11 -6.95
#